data_AF-A0A448YKV8-F1
#
_entry.id   AF-A0A448YKV8-F1
#
_cell.length_a   1.000
_cell.length_b   1.000
_cell.length_c   1.000
_cell.angle_alpha   90.00
_cell.angle_beta   90.00
_cell.angle_gamma   90.00
#
_symmetry.space_group_name_H-M   'P 1'
#
loop_
_entity.id
_entity.type
_entity.pdbx_description
1 polymer ?
#
loop_
_entity_poly.entity_id
_entity_poly.type
_entity_poly.pdbx_seq_one_letter_code
_entity_poly.pdbx_strand_id
1 'polypeptide(L)'
;MKELENGLTVGYVTGKLGDITEQDLRKRFTREVDILISYQWPKLIADEERLTTVGDPKLDFLLEAVKPRYWFAIGYDKGKFFERAPFKWNDEGHGERITRFISLAEQGSKEKWYYAFNISKNASDDVKSVTGLGSKPVPRKRTPESLPEVPKKRTKEGPLERKRPRVQVSPESCFFCLSNPKVELHMIISIGEYSYLTVAKGPLTVRNSPFGFSGHGLIIPINHYPTLLRWKEGEEAKKLEVSGTKESDGSPTTTVLNVQDTEVYKEIQHYKSSLLKMFKSFGDYGLVFWEISRSDGVHFHTQFVPIPLRAAKDFEKYLIKQIDFEKSRYGDELSYVRYSQDDKKEIYEAINSQDYMLITLAKSEEEQTNYLFRFTEASGRADLQFPRKVVAFLLNLGRRIQWAKCQESLADETEQRDSFQKKFQPYDFTLEN
;
A
#
# COMPACT_ATOMS: atom_id res chain seq x y z
N MET A 1 5.99 12.49 -37.33
CA MET A 1 4.56 12.68 -37.68
C MET A 1 4.38 12.26 -39.12
N LYS A 2 3.18 11.81 -39.49
CA LYS A 2 2.82 11.44 -40.86
C LYS A 2 1.46 12.06 -41.20
N GLU A 3 1.38 12.78 -42.32
CA GLU A 3 0.11 13.20 -42.90
C GLU A 3 -0.46 12.06 -43.74
N LEU A 4 -1.75 11.81 -43.59
CA LEU A 4 -2.49 10.84 -44.38
C LEU A 4 -3.09 11.54 -45.61
N GLU A 5 -3.42 10.77 -46.65
CA GLU A 5 -4.01 11.31 -47.89
C GLU A 5 -5.32 12.07 -47.67
N ASN A 6 -6.04 11.75 -46.59
CA ASN A 6 -7.28 12.41 -46.23
C ASN A 6 -7.08 13.72 -45.42
N GLY A 7 -5.83 14.14 -45.22
CA GLY A 7 -5.43 15.36 -44.51
C GLY A 7 -5.26 15.19 -42.99
N LEU A 8 -5.58 14.02 -42.42
CA LEU A 8 -5.37 13.77 -41.00
C LEU A 8 -3.89 13.52 -40.69
N THR A 9 -3.43 13.97 -39.53
CA THR A 9 -2.05 13.76 -39.07
C THR A 9 -1.96 12.73 -37.94
N VAL A 10 -1.04 11.78 -38.08
CA VAL A 10 -0.71 10.79 -37.05
C VAL A 10 0.68 11.01 -36.48
N GLY A 11 0.79 11.06 -35.16
CA GLY A 11 2.01 11.17 -34.40
C GLY A 11 2.35 9.85 -33.70
N TYR A 12 3.63 9.51 -33.65
CA TYR A 12 4.13 8.32 -32.96
C TYR A 12 5.28 8.72 -32.03
N VAL A 13 5.20 8.32 -30.77
CA VAL A 13 6.31 8.35 -29.82
C VAL A 13 6.70 6.91 -29.51
N THR A 14 7.68 6.42 -30.25
CA THR A 14 8.14 5.03 -30.22
C THR A 14 9.60 4.94 -29.78
N GLY A 15 9.98 3.84 -29.15
CA GLY A 15 11.32 3.63 -28.59
C GLY A 15 11.38 3.91 -27.09
N LYS A 16 12.53 3.65 -26.47
CA LYS A 16 12.72 3.90 -25.04
C LYS A 16 12.81 5.40 -24.81
N LEU A 17 11.86 5.96 -24.04
CA LEU A 17 11.86 7.39 -23.71
C LEU A 17 13.12 7.84 -22.95
N GLY A 18 13.86 6.92 -22.34
CA GLY A 18 15.20 7.19 -21.79
C GLY A 18 16.20 7.72 -22.82
N ASP A 19 16.08 7.27 -24.08
CA ASP A 19 17.01 7.59 -25.17
C ASP A 19 16.56 8.81 -25.98
N ILE A 20 15.40 9.38 -25.66
CA ILE A 20 14.80 10.52 -26.38
C ILE A 20 14.76 11.73 -25.43
N THR A 21 15.28 12.87 -25.89
CA THR A 21 15.19 14.12 -25.13
C THR A 21 13.90 14.87 -25.45
N GLU A 22 13.45 15.74 -24.55
CA GLU A 22 12.30 16.62 -24.81
C GLU A 22 12.54 17.51 -26.05
N GLN A 23 13.78 17.93 -26.28
CA GLN A 23 14.16 18.76 -27.42
C GLN A 23 14.01 18.00 -28.76
N ASP A 24 14.29 16.70 -28.78
CA ASP A 24 14.07 15.85 -29.95
C ASP A 24 12.58 15.73 -30.28
N LEU A 25 11.74 15.60 -29.25
CA LEU A 25 10.29 15.58 -29.42
C LEU A 25 9.80 16.94 -29.96
N ARG A 26 10.26 18.06 -29.39
CA ARG A 26 9.89 19.42 -29.86
C ARG A 26 10.27 19.67 -31.33
N LYS A 27 11.41 19.16 -31.79
CA LYS A 27 11.81 19.26 -33.21
C LYS A 27 10.91 18.45 -34.14
N ARG A 28 10.33 17.34 -33.65
CA ARG A 28 9.50 16.42 -34.44
C ARG A 28 8.01 16.74 -34.40
N PHE A 29 7.54 17.41 -33.36
CA PHE A 29 6.14 17.73 -33.10
C PHE A 29 5.92 19.24 -33.16
N THR A 30 5.83 19.76 -34.39
CA THR A 30 5.81 21.20 -34.70
C THR A 30 4.44 21.76 -35.06
N ARG A 31 3.42 20.90 -35.17
CA ARG A 31 2.04 21.27 -35.54
C ARG A 31 1.04 20.36 -34.85
N GLU A 32 -0.25 20.69 -34.97
CA GLU A 32 -1.35 19.88 -34.44
C GLU A 32 -1.32 18.44 -34.99
N VAL A 33 -1.73 17.50 -34.14
CA VAL A 33 -1.82 16.07 -34.48
C VAL A 33 -3.26 15.62 -34.25
N ASP A 34 -3.82 14.81 -35.14
CA ASP A 34 -5.17 14.27 -34.97
C ASP A 34 -5.15 13.02 -34.11
N ILE A 35 -4.22 12.09 -34.39
CA ILE A 35 -4.06 10.85 -33.63
C ILE A 35 -2.62 10.76 -33.12
N LEU A 36 -2.43 10.77 -31.82
CA LEU A 36 -1.12 10.56 -31.19
C LEU A 36 -1.07 9.17 -30.55
N ILE A 37 -0.02 8.42 -30.84
CA ILE A 37 0.22 7.08 -30.28
C ILE A 37 1.53 7.09 -29.52
N SER A 38 1.50 6.64 -28.26
CA SER A 38 2.69 6.50 -27.42
C SER A 38 2.67 5.19 -26.63
N TYR A 39 3.84 4.76 -26.18
CA TYR A 39 3.92 3.67 -25.21
C TYR A 39 3.48 4.15 -23.82
N GLN A 40 4.22 5.09 -23.21
CA GLN A 40 3.90 5.67 -21.91
C GLN A 40 2.79 6.72 -22.00
N TRP A 41 2.16 7.01 -20.86
CA TRP A 41 1.16 8.06 -20.71
C TRP A 41 1.81 9.42 -20.45
N PRO A 42 1.15 10.55 -20.74
CA PRO A 42 1.48 11.83 -20.12
C PRO A 42 1.43 11.69 -18.60
N LYS A 43 2.46 12.18 -17.92
CA LYS A 43 2.48 12.20 -16.45
C LYS A 43 1.32 13.01 -15.88
N LEU A 44 0.89 14.09 -16.53
CA LEU A 44 -0.30 14.85 -16.15
C LEU A 44 -1.55 13.97 -15.98
N ILE A 45 -1.78 13.06 -16.94
CA ILE A 45 -2.94 12.16 -16.92
C ILE A 45 -2.71 11.00 -15.95
N ALA A 46 -1.49 10.46 -15.90
CA ALA A 46 -1.13 9.42 -14.94
C ALA A 46 -1.30 9.88 -13.48
N ASP A 47 -1.02 11.15 -13.17
CA ASP A 47 -1.14 11.72 -11.82
C ASP A 47 -2.59 11.96 -11.37
N GLU A 48 -3.54 12.11 -12.30
CA GLU A 48 -4.98 12.17 -11.99
C GLU A 48 -5.45 10.82 -11.42
N GLU A 49 -5.04 9.72 -12.05
CA GLU A 49 -5.37 8.34 -11.64
C GLU A 49 -4.38 7.72 -10.64
N ARG A 50 -3.38 8.50 -10.19
CA ARG A 50 -2.30 8.05 -9.28
C ARG A 50 -1.48 6.88 -9.83
N LEU A 51 -1.41 6.72 -11.15
CA LEU A 51 -0.67 5.66 -11.86
C LEU A 51 0.76 6.11 -12.19
N THR A 52 1.54 6.41 -11.16
CA THR A 52 2.85 7.08 -11.33
C THR A 52 3.90 6.30 -12.13
N THR A 53 3.69 5.00 -12.38
CA THR A 53 4.60 4.11 -13.12
C THR A 53 4.36 4.08 -14.62
N VAL A 54 3.19 4.52 -15.09
CA VAL A 54 2.84 4.51 -16.53
C VAL A 54 3.07 5.85 -17.21
N GLY A 55 3.27 6.92 -16.42
CA GLY A 55 3.43 8.29 -16.90
C GLY A 55 4.89 8.73 -17.04
N ASP A 56 5.21 9.47 -18.10
CA ASP A 56 6.51 10.12 -18.30
C ASP A 56 6.34 11.65 -18.48
N PRO A 57 7.01 12.49 -17.67
CA PRO A 57 6.91 13.95 -17.77
C PRO A 57 7.35 14.51 -19.13
N LYS A 58 8.21 13.81 -19.88
CA LYS A 58 8.65 14.23 -21.22
C LYS A 58 7.49 14.27 -22.22
N LEU A 59 6.36 13.65 -21.91
CA LEU A 59 5.16 13.66 -22.75
C LEU A 59 4.19 14.80 -22.40
N ASP A 60 4.31 15.42 -21.22
CA ASP A 60 3.33 16.40 -20.74
C ASP A 60 3.18 17.60 -21.67
N PHE A 61 4.30 18.10 -22.21
CA PHE A 61 4.30 19.25 -23.10
C PHE A 61 3.59 18.97 -24.44
N LEU A 62 3.53 17.71 -24.89
CA LEU A 62 2.89 17.34 -26.15
C LEU A 62 1.38 17.58 -26.10
N LEU A 63 0.76 17.48 -24.92
CA LEU A 63 -0.67 17.74 -24.76
C LEU A 63 -1.03 19.14 -25.28
N GLU A 64 -0.25 20.16 -24.93
CA GLU A 64 -0.45 21.53 -25.38
C GLU A 64 0.19 21.82 -26.75
N ALA A 65 1.35 21.22 -27.03
CA ALA A 65 2.09 21.51 -28.26
C ALA A 65 1.38 20.98 -29.51
N VAL A 66 0.69 19.84 -29.42
CA VAL A 66 0.04 19.22 -30.59
C VAL A 66 -1.46 19.03 -30.47
N LYS A 67 -2.05 19.29 -29.28
CA LYS A 67 -3.51 19.24 -29.04
C LYS A 67 -4.18 18.01 -29.68
N PRO A 68 -3.77 16.78 -29.33
CA PRO A 68 -4.21 15.58 -30.03
C PRO A 68 -5.72 15.40 -29.95
N ARG A 69 -6.41 15.02 -31.03
CA ARG A 69 -7.86 14.71 -30.96
C ARG A 69 -8.11 13.38 -30.27
N TYR A 70 -7.26 12.41 -30.60
CA TYR A 70 -7.13 11.14 -29.90
C TYR A 70 -5.68 10.95 -29.47
N TRP A 71 -5.48 10.55 -28.22
CA TRP A 71 -4.21 10.06 -27.72
C TRP A 71 -4.40 8.62 -27.24
N PHE A 72 -3.80 7.67 -27.97
CA PHE A 72 -3.74 6.27 -27.59
C PHE A 72 -2.43 5.94 -26.89
N ALA A 73 -2.51 5.23 -25.76
CA ALA A 73 -1.36 4.74 -25.03
C ALA A 73 -1.58 3.31 -24.50
N ILE A 74 -0.54 2.72 -23.90
CA ILE A 74 -0.66 1.42 -23.20
C ILE A 74 -0.04 1.45 -21.79
N GLY A 75 0.89 2.37 -21.53
CA GLY A 75 1.55 2.56 -20.25
C GLY A 75 2.73 1.60 -20.03
N TYR A 76 2.48 0.30 -20.13
CA TYR A 76 3.47 -0.78 -19.97
C TYR A 76 3.13 -1.97 -20.87
N ASP A 77 3.96 -3.02 -20.86
CA ASP A 77 3.94 -4.10 -21.87
C ASP A 77 2.60 -4.85 -21.95
N LYS A 78 1.93 -5.09 -20.81
CA LYS A 78 0.61 -5.75 -20.80
C LYS A 78 -0.56 -4.78 -20.99
N GLY A 79 -0.28 -3.50 -21.21
CA GLY A 79 -1.28 -2.45 -21.29
C GLY A 79 -2.10 -2.28 -20.00
N LYS A 80 -2.84 -1.17 -19.93
CA LYS A 80 -3.88 -0.97 -18.92
C LYS A 80 -5.02 -0.21 -19.56
N PHE A 81 -6.23 -0.74 -19.48
CA PHE A 81 -7.37 0.01 -20.00
C PHE A 81 -7.66 1.22 -19.11
N PHE A 82 -7.75 2.39 -19.73
CA PHE A 82 -8.24 3.60 -19.07
C PHE A 82 -8.80 4.55 -20.12
N GLU A 83 -9.98 5.11 -19.87
CA GLU A 83 -10.59 6.10 -20.74
C GLU A 83 -10.90 7.33 -19.92
N ARG A 84 -10.19 8.41 -20.20
CA ARG A 84 -10.37 9.68 -19.51
C ARG A 84 -11.56 10.42 -20.12
N ALA A 85 -12.33 11.13 -19.28
CA ALA A 85 -13.32 12.08 -19.78
C ALA A 85 -12.66 13.07 -20.77
N PRO A 86 -13.26 13.28 -21.96
CA PRO A 86 -12.72 14.19 -22.97
C PRO A 86 -12.75 15.63 -22.49
N PHE A 87 -11.84 16.45 -22.98
CA PHE A 87 -11.83 17.88 -22.67
C PHE A 87 -11.70 18.73 -23.93
N LYS A 88 -12.25 19.94 -23.87
CA LYS A 88 -12.25 20.92 -24.97
C LYS A 88 -11.13 21.94 -24.76
N TRP A 89 -10.50 22.37 -25.86
CA TRP A 89 -9.57 23.50 -25.88
C TRP A 89 -10.34 24.81 -26.07
N ASN A 90 -9.99 25.84 -25.29
CA ASN A 90 -10.69 27.13 -25.25
C ASN A 90 -9.88 28.28 -25.86
N ASP A 91 -8.90 27.99 -26.72
CA ASP A 91 -7.99 29.00 -27.25
C ASP A 91 -8.62 29.73 -28.45
N GLU A 92 -8.62 31.06 -28.40
CA GLU A 92 -9.07 31.90 -29.52
C GLU A 92 -8.20 31.61 -30.77
N GLY A 93 -8.84 31.16 -31.85
CA GLY A 93 -8.18 30.89 -33.15
C GLY A 93 -7.96 29.42 -33.52
N HIS A 94 -8.18 28.46 -32.61
CA HIS A 94 -7.92 27.02 -32.85
C HIS A 94 -9.18 26.13 -32.93
N GLY A 95 -10.37 26.76 -32.90
CA GLY A 95 -11.65 26.07 -33.02
C GLY A 95 -12.01 25.21 -31.80
N GLU A 96 -13.17 24.56 -31.87
CA GLU A 96 -13.71 23.73 -30.78
C GLU A 96 -13.06 22.33 -30.71
N ARG A 97 -11.73 22.26 -30.70
CA ARG A 97 -10.99 20.99 -30.70
C ARG A 97 -11.17 20.25 -29.38
N ILE A 98 -11.34 18.93 -29.44
CA ILE A 98 -11.49 18.06 -28.27
C ILE A 98 -10.38 17.03 -28.23
N THR A 99 -9.82 16.78 -27.04
CA THR A 99 -8.86 15.69 -26.80
C THR A 99 -9.52 14.56 -26.02
N ARG A 100 -9.38 13.34 -26.54
CA ARG A 100 -9.71 12.07 -25.88
C ARG A 100 -8.42 11.32 -25.56
N PHE A 101 -8.25 10.89 -24.31
CA PHE A 101 -7.14 10.02 -23.92
C PHE A 101 -7.67 8.62 -23.62
N ILE A 102 -7.14 7.62 -24.32
CA ILE A 102 -7.50 6.22 -24.16
C ILE A 102 -6.21 5.41 -24.02
N SER A 103 -6.11 4.65 -22.94
CA SER A 103 -5.12 3.60 -22.80
C SER A 103 -5.77 2.24 -23.03
N LEU A 104 -5.08 1.36 -23.76
CA LEU A 104 -5.56 0.02 -24.09
C LEU A 104 -4.81 -1.04 -23.29
N ALA A 105 -5.50 -2.15 -23.01
CA ALA A 105 -4.91 -3.34 -22.43
C ALA A 105 -4.35 -4.30 -23.50
N GLU A 106 -3.61 -5.33 -23.08
CA GLU A 106 -3.11 -6.40 -23.94
C GLU A 106 -4.24 -7.25 -24.54
N GLN A 107 -4.06 -7.67 -25.79
CA GLN A 107 -5.00 -8.54 -26.50
C GLN A 107 -5.21 -9.86 -25.73
N GLY A 108 -6.47 -10.21 -25.50
CA GLY A 108 -6.83 -11.41 -24.72
C GLY A 108 -6.88 -11.21 -23.21
N SER A 109 -6.58 -10.00 -22.71
CA SER A 109 -6.87 -9.63 -21.32
C SER A 109 -8.38 -9.47 -21.07
N LYS A 110 -8.78 -9.42 -19.80
CA LYS A 110 -10.16 -9.15 -19.38
C LYS A 110 -10.56 -7.66 -19.54
N GLU A 111 -9.59 -6.79 -19.81
CA GLU A 111 -9.80 -5.36 -20.01
C GLU A 111 -10.00 -5.02 -21.50
N LYS A 112 -10.46 -3.80 -21.83
CA LYS A 112 -10.64 -3.41 -23.24
C LYS A 112 -9.28 -3.21 -23.91
N TRP A 113 -8.99 -4.06 -24.89
CA TRP A 113 -7.75 -4.07 -25.67
C TRP A 113 -7.90 -3.56 -27.11
N TYR A 114 -9.13 -3.24 -27.52
CA TYR A 114 -9.45 -2.58 -28.79
C TYR A 114 -10.42 -1.43 -28.55
N TYR A 115 -10.40 -0.43 -29.43
CA TYR A 115 -11.26 0.75 -29.33
C TYR A 115 -11.73 1.19 -30.71
N ALA A 116 -13.04 1.18 -30.92
CA ALA A 116 -13.67 1.72 -32.11
C ALA A 116 -13.96 3.21 -31.89
N PHE A 117 -13.53 4.06 -32.81
CA PHE A 117 -13.74 5.50 -32.73
C PHE A 117 -14.04 6.10 -34.10
N ASN A 118 -14.73 7.24 -34.06
CA ASN A 118 -15.00 8.06 -35.24
C ASN A 118 -14.19 9.36 -35.15
N ILE A 119 -13.65 9.79 -36.29
CA ILE A 119 -12.92 11.06 -36.39
C ILE A 119 -13.34 11.79 -37.67
N SER A 120 -13.83 13.01 -37.52
CA SER A 120 -14.23 13.86 -38.64
C SER A 120 -13.00 14.48 -39.33
N LYS A 121 -13.11 14.88 -40.60
CA LYS A 121 -12.01 15.64 -41.24
C LYS A 121 -11.84 17.02 -40.60
N ASN A 122 -12.94 17.65 -40.20
CA ASN A 122 -12.92 18.91 -39.47
C ASN A 122 -12.94 18.63 -37.95
N ALA A 123 -12.01 19.23 -37.21
CA ALA A 123 -11.87 19.03 -35.77
C ALA A 123 -13.05 19.63 -34.98
N SER A 124 -13.70 20.68 -35.48
CA SER A 124 -14.86 21.30 -34.81
C SER A 124 -16.09 20.40 -34.74
N ASP A 125 -16.20 19.42 -35.65
CA ASP A 125 -17.32 18.47 -35.64
C ASP A 125 -17.21 17.44 -34.49
N ASP A 126 -16.04 17.31 -33.87
CA ASP A 126 -15.85 16.36 -32.76
C ASP A 126 -16.71 16.69 -31.54
N VAL A 127 -17.09 17.95 -31.35
CA VAL A 127 -17.94 18.39 -30.24
C VAL A 127 -19.29 17.69 -30.26
N LYS A 128 -19.83 17.46 -31.45
CA LYS A 128 -21.13 16.78 -31.64
C LYS A 128 -21.10 15.32 -31.21
N SER A 129 -19.91 14.71 -31.13
CA SER A 129 -19.74 13.30 -30.80
C SER A 129 -19.51 13.04 -29.31
N VAL A 130 -19.55 14.07 -28.46
CA VAL A 130 -19.28 13.97 -27.02
C VAL A 130 -20.49 14.35 -26.20
N THR A 131 -20.90 13.48 -25.26
CA THR A 131 -22.06 13.69 -24.38
C THR A 131 -21.72 14.32 -23.03
N GLY A 132 -20.44 14.41 -22.68
CA GLY A 132 -19.97 15.05 -21.45
C GLY A 132 -18.50 15.47 -21.54
N LEU A 133 -18.18 16.66 -21.05
CA LEU A 133 -16.82 17.21 -21.04
C LEU A 133 -16.25 17.23 -19.61
N GLY A 134 -15.05 16.72 -19.45
CA GLY A 134 -14.21 16.90 -18.28
C GLY A 134 -13.30 18.11 -18.38
N SER A 135 -12.54 18.37 -17.32
CA SER A 135 -11.53 19.43 -17.29
C SER A 135 -10.26 19.02 -18.05
N LYS A 136 -9.51 19.99 -18.58
CA LYS A 136 -8.16 19.76 -19.14
C LYS A 136 -7.20 19.25 -18.03
N PRO A 137 -6.33 18.26 -18.30
CA PRO A 137 -5.26 17.89 -17.38
C PRO A 137 -4.38 19.10 -17.08
N VAL A 138 -4.30 19.48 -15.81
CA VAL A 138 -3.43 20.56 -15.36
C VAL A 138 -2.29 19.97 -14.54
N PRO A 139 -1.07 20.54 -14.63
CA PRO A 139 -0.04 20.24 -13.66
C PRO A 139 -0.63 20.49 -12.28
N ARG A 140 -0.59 19.48 -11.41
CA ARG A 140 -0.89 19.72 -10.00
C ARG A 140 0.03 20.84 -9.55
N LYS A 141 -0.53 22.05 -9.36
CA LYS A 141 0.20 23.15 -8.74
C LYS A 141 0.69 22.56 -7.43
N ARG A 142 2.01 22.53 -7.24
CA ARG A 142 2.59 22.32 -5.91
C ARG A 142 2.31 23.56 -5.05
N THR A 143 1.05 23.93 -4.88
CA THR A 143 0.59 24.16 -3.52
C THR A 143 0.86 22.85 -2.78
N PRO A 144 1.50 22.86 -1.60
CA PRO A 144 1.65 21.65 -0.82
C PRO A 144 0.24 21.08 -0.56
N GLU A 145 -0.20 20.16 -1.42
CA GLU A 145 -1.40 19.38 -1.18
C GLU A 145 -1.06 18.49 0.01
N SER A 146 -1.63 18.90 1.12
CA SER A 146 -1.78 18.21 2.38
C SER A 146 -1.81 16.67 2.28
N LEU A 147 -0.74 16.03 2.78
CA LEU A 147 -0.90 15.19 3.96
C LEU A 147 -1.68 16.02 5.00
N PRO A 148 -2.62 15.48 5.80
CA PRO A 148 -3.37 16.28 6.77
C PRO A 148 -2.40 17.18 7.54
N GLU A 149 -2.59 18.50 7.47
CA GLU A 149 -1.60 19.47 7.95
C GLU A 149 -1.20 19.18 9.40
N VAL A 150 0.11 19.19 9.68
CA VAL A 150 0.63 19.44 11.04
C VAL A 150 0.86 20.95 11.10
N PRO A 151 0.25 21.68 12.06
CA PRO A 151 0.30 23.14 12.10
C PRO A 151 1.70 23.61 12.50
N LYS A 152 2.32 24.46 11.67
CA LYS A 152 3.48 25.25 12.12
C LYS A 152 2.99 26.54 12.79
N LYS A 153 3.38 26.69 14.05
CA LYS A 153 3.22 27.88 14.91
C LYS A 153 3.42 29.17 14.10
N ARG A 154 2.36 29.97 13.99
CA ARG A 154 2.49 31.43 13.91
C ARG A 154 2.17 31.98 15.30
N THR A 155 3.16 32.63 15.89
CA THR A 155 2.96 33.62 16.92
C THR A 155 1.99 34.68 16.40
N LYS A 156 0.79 34.72 16.98
CA LYS A 156 0.11 35.92 17.49
C LYS A 156 -1.27 35.52 18.03
N GLU A 157 -1.58 36.11 19.17
CA GLU A 157 -2.65 35.81 20.10
C GLU A 157 -4.05 35.92 19.47
N GLY A 158 -4.94 34.96 19.77
CA GLY A 158 -6.35 34.95 19.36
C GLY A 158 -7.02 33.58 19.58
N PRO A 159 -8.32 33.50 19.95
CA PRO A 159 -8.85 32.43 20.81
C PRO A 159 -9.23 31.10 20.09
N LEU A 160 -8.72 30.00 20.67
CA LEU A 160 -9.18 28.58 20.63
C LEU A 160 -10.18 28.14 19.52
N GLU A 161 -9.67 27.56 18.42
CA GLU A 161 -10.48 26.85 17.40
C GLU A 161 -10.39 25.31 17.50
N ARG A 162 -11.56 24.66 17.32
CA ARG A 162 -11.85 23.24 17.53
C ARG A 162 -11.33 22.33 16.39
N LYS A 163 -10.74 21.17 16.74
CA LYS A 163 -10.19 20.14 15.81
C LYS A 163 -11.28 19.53 14.89
N ARG A 164 -11.01 19.38 13.58
CA ARG A 164 -11.84 18.58 12.64
C ARG A 164 -11.66 17.07 12.88
N PRO A 165 -12.74 16.26 12.89
CA PRO A 165 -12.68 14.81 13.11
C PRO A 165 -12.12 14.07 11.88
N ARG A 166 -11.35 12.99 12.11
CA ARG A 166 -10.83 12.10 11.05
C ARG A 166 -11.90 11.10 10.61
N VAL A 167 -11.99 10.84 9.31
CA VAL A 167 -12.95 9.89 8.71
C VAL A 167 -12.49 8.45 8.98
N GLN A 168 -13.34 7.64 9.61
CA GLN A 168 -13.11 6.20 9.78
C GLN A 168 -13.27 5.49 8.43
N VAL A 169 -12.33 4.57 8.11
CA VAL A 169 -12.40 3.74 6.90
C VAL A 169 -13.38 2.60 7.16
N SER A 170 -14.33 2.40 6.25
CA SER A 170 -15.30 1.30 6.40
C SER A 170 -14.71 -0.04 5.90
N PRO A 171 -15.25 -1.19 6.32
CA PRO A 171 -14.80 -2.50 5.85
C PRO A 171 -14.80 -2.64 4.32
N GLU A 172 -15.76 -2.04 3.62
CA GLU A 172 -15.92 -2.13 2.15
C GLU A 172 -14.84 -1.33 1.38
N SER A 173 -14.14 -0.42 2.08
CA SER A 173 -13.04 0.39 1.54
C SER A 173 -11.69 0.02 2.14
N CYS A 174 -11.64 -0.97 3.04
CA CYS A 174 -10.42 -1.44 3.69
C CYS A 174 -9.67 -2.45 2.80
N PHE A 175 -8.37 -2.21 2.56
CA PHE A 175 -7.54 -3.12 1.76
C PHE A 175 -7.29 -4.50 2.39
N PHE A 176 -7.66 -4.69 3.66
CA PHE A 176 -7.40 -5.92 4.42
C PHE A 176 -8.67 -6.71 4.77
N CYS A 177 -9.86 -6.14 4.56
CA CYS A 177 -11.10 -6.83 4.85
C CYS A 177 -11.47 -7.78 3.72
N LEU A 178 -11.79 -9.03 4.05
CA LEU A 178 -12.27 -10.02 3.07
C LEU A 178 -13.61 -9.60 2.43
N SER A 179 -14.39 -8.78 3.13
CA SER A 179 -15.64 -8.20 2.62
C SER A 179 -15.44 -7.10 1.57
N ASN A 180 -14.22 -6.58 1.39
CA ASN A 180 -13.92 -5.65 0.32
C ASN A 180 -13.79 -6.41 -1.01
N PRO A 181 -14.62 -6.16 -2.03
CA PRO A 181 -14.55 -6.87 -3.31
C PRO A 181 -13.24 -6.62 -4.09
N LYS A 182 -12.44 -5.63 -3.68
CA LYS A 182 -11.12 -5.29 -4.24
C LYS A 182 -9.95 -5.85 -3.42
N VAL A 183 -10.22 -6.66 -2.41
CA VAL A 183 -9.17 -7.32 -1.63
C VAL A 183 -8.39 -8.31 -2.51
N GLU A 184 -7.08 -8.37 -2.30
CA GLU A 184 -6.15 -9.14 -3.12
C GLU A 184 -6.13 -10.62 -2.69
N LEU A 185 -7.24 -11.33 -2.94
CA LEU A 185 -7.45 -12.71 -2.48
C LEU A 185 -6.38 -13.69 -2.96
N HIS A 186 -5.75 -13.44 -4.11
CA HIS A 186 -4.71 -14.32 -4.68
C HIS A 186 -3.41 -14.36 -3.86
N MET A 187 -3.26 -13.50 -2.86
CA MET A 187 -2.10 -13.46 -1.96
C MET A 187 -2.29 -14.28 -0.67
N ILE A 188 -3.51 -14.72 -0.37
CA ILE A 188 -3.83 -15.45 0.86
C ILE A 188 -3.19 -16.85 0.82
N ILE A 189 -2.48 -17.18 1.89
CA ILE A 189 -1.78 -18.45 2.11
C ILE A 189 -2.66 -19.42 2.91
N SER A 190 -3.27 -18.93 3.99
CA SER A 190 -4.03 -19.75 4.95
C SER A 190 -5.09 -18.89 5.62
N ILE A 191 -6.24 -19.47 5.97
CA ILE A 191 -7.37 -18.79 6.62
C ILE A 191 -7.75 -19.62 7.85
N GLY A 192 -7.63 -19.00 9.02
CA GLY A 192 -8.08 -19.55 10.29
C GLY A 192 -9.50 -19.09 10.62
N GLU A 193 -9.92 -19.29 11.86
CA GLU A 193 -11.25 -18.91 12.33
C GLU A 193 -11.33 -17.39 12.58
N TYR A 194 -10.25 -16.78 13.08
CA TYR A 194 -10.24 -15.37 13.50
C TYR A 194 -9.30 -14.48 12.68
N SER A 195 -8.35 -15.07 11.95
CA SER A 195 -7.28 -14.39 11.23
C SER A 195 -6.81 -15.19 10.02
N TYR A 196 -6.17 -14.51 9.07
CA TYR A 196 -5.62 -15.14 7.87
C TYR A 196 -4.17 -14.71 7.63
N LEU A 197 -3.42 -15.58 6.97
CA LEU A 197 -2.03 -15.40 6.57
C LEU A 197 -1.97 -15.05 5.08
N THR A 198 -1.18 -14.04 4.72
CA THR A 198 -1.02 -13.59 3.33
C THR A 198 0.41 -13.14 3.03
N VAL A 199 0.83 -13.21 1.77
CA VAL A 199 2.09 -12.58 1.34
C VAL A 199 1.96 -11.05 1.33
N ALA A 200 3.07 -10.35 1.58
CA ALA A 200 3.06 -8.89 1.59
C ALA A 200 3.05 -8.32 0.17
N LYS A 201 2.12 -7.40 -0.11
CA LYS A 201 2.19 -6.56 -1.32
C LYS A 201 3.45 -5.69 -1.24
N GLY A 202 4.35 -5.86 -2.20
CA GLY A 202 5.64 -5.18 -2.19
C GLY A 202 6.59 -5.68 -1.09
N PRO A 203 7.02 -6.96 -1.15
CA PRO A 203 7.79 -7.57 -0.09
C PRO A 203 9.14 -6.88 0.11
N LEU A 204 9.65 -6.91 1.36
CA LEU A 204 10.92 -6.26 1.69
C LEU A 204 12.08 -7.11 1.18
N THR A 205 12.08 -8.38 1.53
CA THR A 205 12.98 -9.42 1.06
C THR A 205 12.64 -9.85 -0.38
N VAL A 206 13.58 -10.51 -1.05
CA VAL A 206 13.48 -10.92 -2.46
C VAL A 206 13.28 -12.43 -2.61
N ARG A 207 12.74 -12.85 -3.74
CA ARG A 207 12.48 -14.27 -4.07
C ARG A 207 13.72 -15.17 -4.11
N ASN A 208 14.89 -14.61 -4.38
CA ASN A 208 16.17 -15.33 -4.43
C ASN A 208 16.68 -15.77 -3.05
N SER A 209 15.76 -15.97 -2.12
CA SER A 209 16.01 -16.53 -0.80
C SER A 209 16.15 -18.05 -0.91
N PRO A 210 16.71 -18.73 0.10
CA PRO A 210 16.83 -20.20 0.08
C PRO A 210 15.48 -20.92 0.12
N PHE A 211 14.38 -20.22 0.37
CA PHE A 211 13.05 -20.80 0.49
C PHE A 211 12.22 -20.68 -0.81
N GLY A 212 12.67 -19.92 -1.82
CA GLY A 212 12.00 -19.83 -3.12
C GLY A 212 10.79 -18.88 -3.17
N PHE A 213 10.71 -17.95 -2.22
CA PHE A 213 9.73 -16.85 -2.16
C PHE A 213 10.35 -15.68 -1.36
N SER A 214 9.70 -14.52 -1.21
CA SER A 214 10.29 -13.40 -0.43
C SER A 214 10.26 -13.62 1.08
N GLY A 215 9.21 -14.26 1.58
CA GLY A 215 9.03 -14.58 3.00
C GLY A 215 8.50 -13.42 3.83
N HIS A 216 8.28 -12.25 3.23
CA HIS A 216 7.57 -11.16 3.89
C HIS A 216 6.07 -11.40 3.79
N GLY A 217 5.38 -11.51 4.92
CA GLY A 217 3.93 -11.69 4.97
C GLY A 217 3.26 -10.93 6.10
N LEU A 218 1.94 -11.10 6.19
CA LEU A 218 1.08 -10.50 7.19
C LEU A 218 0.14 -11.55 7.78
N ILE A 219 -0.12 -11.42 9.08
CA ILE A 219 -1.19 -12.09 9.81
C ILE A 219 -2.23 -11.01 10.12
N ILE A 220 -3.47 -11.21 9.68
CA ILE A 220 -4.50 -10.18 9.67
C ILE A 220 -5.78 -10.75 10.30
N PRO A 221 -6.36 -10.15 11.36
CA PRO A 221 -7.69 -10.50 11.84
C PRO A 221 -8.74 -10.35 10.74
N ILE A 222 -9.69 -11.28 10.65
CA ILE A 222 -10.75 -11.23 9.62
C ILE A 222 -11.63 -9.99 9.78
N ASN A 223 -12.03 -9.69 11.02
CA ASN A 223 -12.89 -8.55 11.32
C ASN A 223 -12.10 -7.22 11.36
N HIS A 224 -12.78 -6.14 10.99
CA HIS A 224 -12.21 -4.80 10.86
C HIS A 224 -12.04 -4.13 12.23
N TYR A 225 -10.84 -4.21 12.80
CA TYR A 225 -10.50 -3.47 14.02
C TYR A 225 -9.14 -2.80 13.89
N PRO A 226 -8.99 -1.53 14.30
CA PRO A 226 -7.71 -0.83 14.24
C PRO A 226 -6.73 -1.29 15.35
N THR A 227 -7.26 -1.89 16.42
CA THR A 227 -6.51 -2.47 17.55
C THR A 227 -7.18 -3.76 18.01
N LEU A 228 -6.42 -4.70 18.57
CA LEU A 228 -6.99 -5.87 19.23
C LEU A 228 -7.77 -5.51 20.52
N LEU A 229 -7.50 -4.34 21.12
CA LEU A 229 -8.31 -3.82 22.21
C LEU A 229 -9.74 -3.52 21.77
N ARG A 230 -9.96 -3.03 20.55
CA ARG A 230 -11.32 -2.80 20.02
C ARG A 230 -12.07 -4.09 19.67
N TRP A 231 -11.36 -5.18 19.39
CA TRP A 231 -12.00 -6.49 19.21
C TRP A 231 -12.82 -6.88 20.45
N LYS A 232 -12.27 -6.63 21.65
CA LYS A 232 -12.95 -6.84 22.94
C LYS A 232 -14.25 -6.03 23.08
N GLU A 233 -14.33 -4.87 22.44
CA GLU A 233 -15.50 -3.99 22.54
C GLU A 233 -16.60 -4.37 21.52
N GLY A 234 -16.29 -5.26 20.57
CA GLY A 234 -17.16 -5.72 19.49
C GLY A 234 -18.25 -6.72 19.94
N GLU A 235 -19.25 -6.93 19.07
CA GLU A 235 -20.41 -7.80 19.37
C GLU A 235 -20.04 -9.27 19.63
N GLU A 236 -18.97 -9.78 19.02
CA GLU A 236 -18.49 -11.15 19.26
C GLU A 236 -17.92 -11.35 20.67
N ALA A 237 -17.17 -10.37 21.19
CA ALA A 237 -16.67 -10.41 22.56
C ALA A 237 -17.81 -10.29 23.59
N LYS A 238 -18.85 -9.50 23.30
CA LYS A 238 -20.06 -9.42 24.13
C LYS A 238 -20.81 -10.75 24.21
N LYS A 239 -20.81 -11.57 23.15
CA LYS A 239 -21.41 -12.92 23.17
C LYS A 239 -20.65 -13.86 24.11
N LEU A 240 -19.32 -13.74 24.16
CA LEU A 240 -18.46 -14.50 25.07
C LEU A 240 -18.69 -14.11 26.54
N GLU A 241 -18.81 -12.80 26.85
CA GLU A 241 -19.10 -12.31 28.21
C GLU A 241 -20.44 -12.82 28.77
N VAL A 242 -21.49 -12.92 27.93
CA VAL A 242 -22.83 -13.40 28.35
C VAL A 242 -22.85 -14.90 28.68
N SER A 243 -21.86 -15.67 28.21
CA SER A 243 -21.73 -17.10 28.51
C SER A 243 -21.03 -17.41 29.84
N GLY A 244 -20.48 -16.39 30.53
CA GLY A 244 -19.84 -16.52 31.83
C GLY A 244 -20.84 -16.85 32.95
N THR A 245 -20.41 -17.66 33.93
CA THR A 245 -21.21 -18.11 35.07
C THR A 245 -21.83 -16.96 35.86
N LYS A 246 -23.16 -16.99 36.07
CA LYS A 246 -23.85 -16.12 37.02
C LYS A 246 -23.37 -16.44 38.44
N GLU A 247 -22.99 -15.43 39.21
CA GLU A 247 -22.86 -15.58 40.65
C GLU A 247 -24.22 -15.91 41.29
N SER A 248 -24.18 -16.53 42.47
CA SER A 248 -25.37 -16.97 43.21
C SER A 248 -26.35 -15.86 43.59
N ASP A 249 -25.97 -14.59 43.42
CA ASP A 249 -26.78 -13.42 43.77
C ASP A 249 -27.48 -12.75 42.56
N GLY A 250 -27.28 -13.27 41.34
CA GLY A 250 -27.91 -12.73 40.13
C GLY A 250 -27.32 -11.41 39.63
N SER A 251 -26.20 -10.94 40.19
CA SER A 251 -25.47 -9.79 39.67
C SER A 251 -24.68 -10.14 38.39
N PRO A 252 -24.58 -9.24 37.39
CA PRO A 252 -23.76 -9.49 36.22
C PRO A 252 -22.28 -9.39 36.60
N THR A 253 -21.57 -10.51 36.62
CA THR A 253 -20.11 -10.53 36.75
C THR A 253 -19.50 -10.15 35.40
N THR A 254 -19.16 -8.88 35.20
CA THR A 254 -18.40 -8.45 34.01
C THR A 254 -16.95 -8.95 34.14
N THR A 255 -16.69 -10.15 33.64
CA THR A 255 -15.31 -10.65 33.51
C THR A 255 -14.64 -9.87 32.40
N VAL A 256 -13.76 -8.93 32.78
CA VAL A 256 -12.99 -8.11 31.84
C VAL A 256 -11.99 -9.04 31.13
N LEU A 257 -12.35 -9.56 29.95
CA LEU A 257 -11.46 -10.35 29.11
C LEU A 257 -10.25 -9.49 28.69
N ASN A 258 -9.03 -9.95 28.96
CA ASN A 258 -7.85 -9.27 28.45
C ASN A 258 -7.60 -9.70 27.00
N VAL A 259 -6.99 -8.82 26.19
CA VAL A 259 -6.69 -9.09 24.78
C VAL A 259 -5.91 -10.40 24.60
N GLN A 260 -4.93 -10.68 25.46
CA GLN A 260 -4.11 -11.89 25.36
C GLN A 260 -4.90 -13.20 25.59
N ASP A 261 -6.07 -13.11 26.22
CA ASP A 261 -6.92 -14.26 26.53
C ASP A 261 -7.93 -14.54 25.40
N THR A 262 -8.03 -13.65 24.40
CA THR A 262 -8.94 -13.79 23.25
C THR A 262 -8.47 -14.83 22.23
N GLU A 263 -9.42 -15.48 21.55
CA GLU A 263 -9.11 -16.48 20.51
C GLU A 263 -8.38 -15.87 19.31
N VAL A 264 -8.72 -14.63 18.90
CA VAL A 264 -7.99 -13.93 17.85
C VAL A 264 -6.52 -13.71 18.21
N TYR A 265 -6.22 -13.36 19.47
CA TYR A 265 -4.84 -13.19 19.90
C TYR A 265 -4.10 -14.53 19.88
N LYS A 266 -4.71 -15.58 20.44
CA LYS A 266 -4.13 -16.93 20.47
C LYS A 266 -3.87 -17.46 19.06
N GLU A 267 -4.80 -17.26 18.13
CA GLU A 267 -4.63 -17.69 16.74
C GLU A 267 -3.49 -16.94 16.04
N ILE A 268 -3.36 -15.62 16.26
CA ILE A 268 -2.20 -14.85 15.77
C ILE A 268 -0.89 -15.40 16.35
N GLN A 269 -0.85 -15.76 17.63
CA GLN A 269 0.35 -16.38 18.23
C GLN A 269 0.63 -17.77 17.64
N HIS A 270 -0.41 -18.54 17.31
CA HIS A 270 -0.28 -19.85 16.67
C HIS A 270 0.32 -19.73 15.26
N TYR A 271 -0.12 -18.74 14.47
CA TYR A 271 0.53 -18.41 13.21
C TYR A 271 2.00 -17.99 13.41
N LYS A 272 2.30 -17.12 14.39
CA LYS A 272 3.69 -16.71 14.69
C LYS A 272 4.59 -17.92 15.02
N SER A 273 4.12 -18.85 15.87
CA SER A 273 4.82 -20.10 16.21
C SER A 273 5.04 -20.99 14.98
N SER A 274 3.98 -21.22 14.19
CA SER A 274 4.02 -22.08 12.99
C SER A 274 4.97 -21.54 11.92
N LEU A 275 4.94 -20.22 11.68
CA LEU A 275 5.88 -19.54 10.80
C LEU A 275 7.32 -19.69 11.29
N LEU A 276 7.56 -19.56 12.59
CA LEU A 276 8.90 -19.67 13.16
C LEU A 276 9.45 -21.10 13.01
N LYS A 277 8.63 -22.13 13.26
CA LYS A 277 8.97 -23.54 12.98
C LYS A 277 9.31 -23.75 11.51
N MET A 278 8.47 -23.23 10.60
CA MET A 278 8.70 -23.33 9.16
C MET A 278 10.02 -22.66 8.75
N PHE A 279 10.27 -21.42 9.15
CA PHE A 279 11.49 -20.72 8.74
C PHE A 279 12.76 -21.31 9.34
N LYS A 280 12.70 -21.84 10.56
CA LYS A 280 13.78 -22.61 11.19
C LYS A 280 14.13 -23.88 10.40
N SER A 281 13.16 -24.50 9.72
CA SER A 281 13.41 -25.68 8.87
C SER A 281 14.24 -25.36 7.60
N PHE A 282 14.34 -24.09 7.21
CA PHE A 282 15.19 -23.64 6.09
C PHE A 282 16.64 -23.31 6.51
N GLY A 283 16.98 -23.49 7.79
CA GLY A 283 18.32 -23.24 8.34
C GLY A 283 18.31 -22.16 9.43
N ASP A 284 19.42 -21.44 9.56
CA ASP A 284 19.64 -20.43 10.61
C ASP A 284 18.87 -19.12 10.31
N TYR A 285 17.55 -19.20 10.33
CA TYR A 285 16.63 -18.07 10.16
C TYR A 285 15.79 -17.86 11.41
N GLY A 286 15.69 -16.59 11.82
CA GLY A 286 14.68 -16.11 12.76
C GLY A 286 13.66 -15.23 12.02
N LEU A 287 12.68 -14.73 12.77
CA LEU A 287 11.66 -13.81 12.27
C LEU A 287 11.70 -12.50 13.04
N VAL A 288 11.54 -11.39 12.32
CA VAL A 288 11.16 -10.11 12.92
C VAL A 288 9.68 -9.92 12.68
N PHE A 289 8.89 -9.93 13.75
CA PHE A 289 7.49 -9.55 13.73
C PHE A 289 7.33 -8.10 14.13
N TRP A 290 6.36 -7.40 13.55
CA TRP A 290 5.93 -6.11 14.11
C TRP A 290 4.44 -5.87 13.94
N GLU A 291 3.89 -5.17 14.92
CA GLU A 291 2.50 -4.73 14.95
C GLU A 291 2.45 -3.27 15.41
N ILE A 292 1.56 -2.51 14.79
CA ILE A 292 1.32 -1.11 15.13
C ILE A 292 -0.15 -1.00 15.48
N SER A 293 -0.44 -0.96 16.77
CA SER A 293 -1.78 -0.83 17.33
C SER A 293 -2.05 0.64 17.58
N ARG A 294 -2.94 1.22 16.76
CA ARG A 294 -3.34 2.62 16.91
C ARG A 294 -4.84 2.74 16.78
N SER A 295 -5.45 3.40 17.75
CA SER A 295 -6.89 3.71 17.77
C SER A 295 -7.38 4.50 16.55
N ASP A 296 -6.49 5.27 15.92
CA ASP A 296 -6.69 6.01 14.66
C ASP A 296 -6.21 5.27 13.40
N GLY A 297 -5.82 4.00 13.56
CA GLY A 297 -5.48 3.09 12.47
C GLY A 297 -6.69 2.65 11.66
N VAL A 298 -6.43 1.84 10.63
CA VAL A 298 -7.47 1.29 9.75
C VAL A 298 -7.78 -0.15 10.18
N HIS A 299 -6.82 -1.05 10.04
CA HIS A 299 -6.96 -2.46 10.36
C HIS A 299 -5.66 -2.95 11.00
N PHE A 300 -5.79 -3.61 12.15
CA PHE A 300 -4.68 -4.25 12.83
C PHE A 300 -4.08 -5.36 11.97
N HIS A 301 -2.76 -5.45 11.95
CA HIS A 301 -2.05 -6.56 11.33
C HIS A 301 -0.72 -6.78 12.06
N THR A 302 -0.23 -8.00 12.04
CA THR A 302 1.17 -8.30 12.35
C THR A 302 1.89 -8.60 11.04
N GLN A 303 2.94 -7.86 10.73
CA GLN A 303 3.83 -8.19 9.61
C GLN A 303 5.02 -9.02 10.10
N PHE A 304 5.62 -9.81 9.23
CA PHE A 304 6.83 -10.57 9.56
C PHE A 304 7.82 -10.64 8.41
N VAL A 305 9.11 -10.63 8.71
CA VAL A 305 10.19 -10.83 7.73
C VAL A 305 11.22 -11.82 8.28
N PRO A 306 11.61 -12.85 7.50
CA PRO A 306 12.71 -13.73 7.88
C PRO A 306 14.03 -13.00 7.79
N ILE A 307 14.87 -13.20 8.81
CA ILE A 307 16.24 -12.69 8.84
C ILE A 307 17.21 -13.84 9.14
N PRO A 308 18.40 -13.86 8.53
CA PRO A 308 19.46 -14.77 8.96
C PRO A 308 19.82 -14.51 10.42
N LEU A 309 20.00 -15.53 11.25
CA LEU A 309 20.35 -15.39 12.67
C LEU A 309 21.65 -14.61 12.88
N ARG A 310 22.59 -14.68 11.93
CA ARG A 310 23.82 -13.86 11.92
C ARG A 310 23.55 -12.35 11.91
N ALA A 311 22.41 -11.91 11.37
CA ALA A 311 22.01 -10.50 11.36
C ALA A 311 21.29 -10.11 12.66
N ALA A 312 20.66 -11.05 13.37
CA ALA A 312 19.91 -10.78 14.60
C ALA A 312 20.75 -10.07 15.67
N LYS A 313 22.06 -10.35 15.75
CA LYS A 313 22.98 -9.69 16.70
C LYS A 313 23.13 -8.18 16.48
N ASP A 314 22.93 -7.70 15.26
CA ASP A 314 23.04 -6.29 14.90
C ASP A 314 21.67 -5.59 14.93
N PHE A 315 20.57 -6.31 15.22
CA PHE A 315 19.20 -5.79 15.13
C PHE A 315 19.02 -4.51 15.97
N GLU A 316 19.36 -4.56 17.26
CA GLU A 316 19.18 -3.44 18.18
C GLU A 316 20.03 -2.22 17.80
N LYS A 317 21.24 -2.46 17.28
CA LYS A 317 22.10 -1.40 16.73
C LYS A 317 21.44 -0.68 15.56
N TYR A 318 20.79 -1.40 14.64
CA TYR A 318 20.06 -0.79 13.53
C TYR A 318 18.74 -0.14 13.98
N LEU A 319 18.09 -0.67 15.02
CA LEU A 319 16.94 -0.04 15.66
C LEU A 319 17.30 1.35 16.19
N ILE A 320 18.37 1.46 16.99
CA ILE A 320 18.87 2.73 17.55
C ILE A 320 19.26 3.70 16.44
N LYS A 321 20.01 3.24 15.43
CA LYS A 321 20.38 4.10 14.27
C LYS A 321 19.15 4.68 13.57
N GLN A 322 18.08 3.90 13.44
CA GLN A 322 16.87 4.40 12.80
C GLN A 322 16.13 5.40 13.70
N ILE A 323 16.10 5.19 15.01
CA ILE A 323 15.54 6.15 15.98
C ILE A 323 16.29 7.49 15.89
N ASP A 324 17.62 7.46 15.90
CA ASP A 324 18.45 8.66 15.77
C ASP A 324 18.21 9.39 14.43
N PHE A 325 17.99 8.63 13.36
CA PHE A 325 17.64 9.18 12.06
C PHE A 325 16.26 9.86 12.08
N GLU A 326 15.22 9.22 12.64
CA GLU A 326 13.89 9.84 12.73
C GLU A 326 13.93 11.10 13.61
N LYS A 327 14.64 11.04 14.74
CA LYS A 327 14.82 12.19 15.64
C LYS A 327 15.52 13.35 14.94
N SER A 328 16.63 13.10 14.24
CA SER A 328 17.37 14.16 13.54
C SER A 328 16.62 14.72 12.32
N ARG A 329 15.88 13.88 11.59
CA ARG A 329 15.24 14.26 10.32
C ARG A 329 13.86 14.88 10.51
N TYR A 330 13.11 14.42 11.51
CA TYR A 330 11.70 14.77 11.72
C TYR A 330 11.39 15.30 13.13
N GLY A 331 12.30 15.14 14.09
CA GLY A 331 12.09 15.55 15.47
C GLY A 331 11.28 14.55 16.30
N ASP A 332 11.06 13.34 15.80
CA ASP A 332 10.28 12.32 16.49
C ASP A 332 11.10 11.69 17.63
N GLU A 333 10.56 11.71 18.85
CA GLU A 333 11.18 11.10 20.03
C GLU A 333 10.62 9.70 20.24
N LEU A 334 11.03 8.76 19.39
CA LEU A 334 10.75 7.35 19.57
C LEU A 334 11.68 6.77 20.64
N SER A 335 11.09 6.09 21.63
CA SER A 335 11.82 5.32 22.63
C SER A 335 11.16 3.95 22.78
N TYR A 336 11.96 2.97 23.18
CA TYR A 336 11.47 1.62 23.44
C TYR A 336 11.96 1.11 24.79
N VAL A 337 11.23 0.14 25.34
CA VAL A 337 11.71 -0.71 26.42
C VAL A 337 11.91 -2.12 25.87
N ARG A 338 13.04 -2.73 26.25
CA ARG A 338 13.44 -4.06 25.81
C ARG A 338 13.02 -5.10 26.85
N TYR A 339 12.30 -6.12 26.41
CA TYR A 339 11.88 -7.24 27.23
C TYR A 339 12.40 -8.56 26.67
N SER A 340 12.74 -9.48 27.56
CA SER A 340 12.95 -10.88 27.20
C SER A 340 11.61 -11.55 26.90
N GLN A 341 11.67 -12.82 26.52
CA GLN A 341 10.48 -13.62 26.27
C GLN A 341 9.56 -13.79 27.49
N ASP A 342 10.14 -13.94 28.68
CA ASP A 342 9.40 -14.24 29.90
C ASP A 342 8.78 -12.98 30.54
N ASP A 343 9.28 -11.80 30.18
CA ASP A 343 8.78 -10.54 30.70
C ASP A 343 7.70 -9.93 29.78
N LYS A 344 6.47 -10.40 29.96
CA LYS A 344 5.31 -9.95 29.17
C LYS A 344 4.36 -9.02 29.91
N LYS A 345 4.61 -8.74 31.21
CA LYS A 345 3.66 -8.00 32.06
C LYS A 345 3.35 -6.63 31.47
N GLU A 346 4.39 -5.86 31.16
CA GLU A 346 4.25 -4.51 30.61
C GLU A 346 3.74 -4.49 29.17
N ILE A 347 4.04 -5.55 28.40
CA ILE A 347 3.52 -5.74 27.05
C ILE A 347 2.00 -5.95 27.11
N TYR A 348 1.54 -6.86 27.97
CA TYR A 348 0.10 -7.10 28.16
C TYR A 348 -0.61 -5.87 28.70
N GLU A 349 0.01 -5.13 29.63
CA GLU A 349 -0.52 -3.85 30.07
C GLU A 349 -0.69 -2.88 28.89
N ALA A 350 0.33 -2.71 28.04
CA ALA A 350 0.24 -1.83 26.88
C ALA A 350 -0.86 -2.25 25.90
N ILE A 351 -0.93 -3.54 25.56
CA ILE A 351 -1.92 -4.10 24.63
C ILE A 351 -3.36 -3.82 25.11
N ASN A 352 -3.57 -3.80 26.44
CA ASN A 352 -4.89 -3.62 27.03
C ASN A 352 -5.25 -2.18 27.38
N SER A 353 -4.33 -1.21 27.26
CA SER A 353 -4.55 0.14 27.81
C SER A 353 -4.25 1.31 26.86
N GLN A 354 -3.46 1.12 25.81
CA GLN A 354 -2.97 2.25 25.01
C GLN A 354 -2.54 1.87 23.59
N ASP A 355 -2.29 2.89 22.77
CA ASP A 355 -1.67 2.74 21.46
C ASP A 355 -0.17 2.38 21.61
N TYR A 356 0.29 1.44 20.82
CA TYR A 356 1.66 0.92 20.89
C TYR A 356 2.19 0.44 19.55
N MET A 357 3.51 0.33 19.45
CA MET A 357 4.18 -0.44 18.43
C MET A 357 5.05 -1.49 19.13
N LEU A 358 4.90 -2.74 18.71
CA LEU A 358 5.68 -3.85 19.25
C LEU A 358 6.48 -4.46 18.10
N ILE A 359 7.80 -4.55 18.28
CA ILE A 359 8.69 -5.28 17.37
C ILE A 359 9.25 -6.48 18.15
N THR A 360 9.06 -7.68 17.63
CA THR A 360 9.54 -8.92 18.24
C THR A 360 10.59 -9.55 17.33
N LEU A 361 11.82 -9.66 17.83
CA LEU A 361 12.88 -10.46 17.23
C LEU A 361 12.83 -11.88 17.81
N ALA A 362 12.33 -12.83 17.02
CA ALA A 362 12.21 -14.23 17.40
C ALA A 362 13.28 -15.07 16.70
N LYS A 363 14.24 -15.60 17.47
CA LYS A 363 15.26 -16.54 16.96
C LYS A 363 14.79 -18.00 17.08
N SER A 364 14.02 -18.30 18.12
CA SER A 364 13.24 -19.54 18.29
C SER A 364 11.99 -19.26 19.11
N GLU A 365 11.17 -20.30 19.35
CA GLU A 365 9.98 -20.16 20.19
C GLU A 365 10.35 -19.81 21.63
N GLU A 366 11.56 -20.16 22.07
CA GLU A 366 12.14 -19.96 23.41
C GLU A 366 13.14 -18.80 23.50
N GLU A 367 13.56 -18.23 22.36
CA GLU A 367 14.49 -17.10 22.31
C GLU A 367 13.88 -15.93 21.53
N GLN A 368 13.11 -15.10 22.24
CA GLN A 368 12.51 -13.88 21.70
C GLN A 368 12.94 -12.63 22.47
N THR A 369 13.12 -11.52 21.76
CA THR A 369 13.32 -10.19 22.33
C THR A 369 12.23 -9.25 21.82
N ASN A 370 11.56 -8.58 22.74
CA ASN A 370 10.48 -7.64 22.45
C ASN A 370 10.95 -6.20 22.66
N TYR A 371 10.66 -5.34 21.69
CA TYR A 371 10.94 -3.91 21.72
C TYR A 371 9.61 -3.17 21.70
N LEU A 372 9.15 -2.72 22.87
CA LEU A 372 7.87 -2.05 23.04
C LEU A 372 8.04 -0.53 22.97
N PHE A 373 7.38 0.08 22.00
CA PHE A 373 7.25 1.52 21.85
C PHE A 373 5.85 1.93 22.31
N ARG A 374 5.78 2.75 23.37
CA ARG A 374 4.51 3.32 23.84
C ARG A 374 4.29 4.64 23.11
N PHE A 375 3.13 4.80 22.46
CA PHE A 375 2.82 6.08 21.82
C PHE A 375 2.32 7.07 22.87
N THR A 376 3.06 8.15 23.06
CA THR A 376 2.73 9.25 23.96
C THR A 376 2.32 10.48 23.15
N GLU A 377 1.81 11.53 23.79
CA GLU A 377 1.55 12.81 23.12
C GLU A 377 2.82 13.42 22.49
N ALA A 378 4.00 13.08 23.02
CA ALA A 378 5.30 13.50 22.50
C ALA A 378 5.79 12.67 21.30
N SER A 379 5.21 11.49 21.03
CA SER A 379 5.67 10.55 20.00
C SER A 379 5.36 10.99 18.55
N GLY A 380 4.91 12.23 18.34
CA GLY A 380 4.68 12.80 17.02
C GLY A 380 3.70 11.98 16.16
N ARG A 381 3.85 12.06 14.83
CA ARG A 381 3.20 11.12 13.91
C ARG A 381 4.19 9.99 13.62
N ALA A 382 4.33 9.05 14.56
CA ALA A 382 5.20 7.90 14.40
C ALA A 382 5.06 7.27 13.00
N ASP A 383 6.18 7.17 12.29
CA ASP A 383 6.23 6.63 10.94
C ASP A 383 5.84 5.14 10.94
N LEU A 384 4.72 4.82 10.28
CA LEU A 384 4.22 3.46 10.17
C LEU A 384 5.17 2.53 9.37
N GLN A 385 6.15 3.09 8.64
CA GLN A 385 7.19 2.33 7.95
C GLN A 385 8.46 2.16 8.79
N PHE A 386 8.51 2.66 10.02
CA PHE A 386 9.69 2.59 10.88
C PHE A 386 10.22 1.14 11.06
N PRO A 387 9.39 0.13 11.42
CA PRO A 387 9.89 -1.24 11.53
C PRO A 387 10.49 -1.77 10.22
N ARG A 388 9.83 -1.46 9.08
CA ARG A 388 10.34 -1.82 7.75
C ARG A 388 11.69 -1.17 7.46
N LYS A 389 11.90 0.09 7.85
CA LYS A 389 13.19 0.79 7.70
C LYS A 389 14.29 0.09 8.51
N VAL A 390 14.02 -0.26 9.77
CA VAL A 390 14.98 -0.98 10.63
C VAL A 390 15.43 -2.27 9.96
N VAL A 391 14.50 -3.12 9.53
CA VAL A 391 14.82 -4.39 8.86
C VAL A 391 15.48 -4.16 7.51
N ALA A 392 15.08 -3.14 6.76
CA ALA A 392 15.69 -2.80 5.47
C ALA A 392 17.16 -2.44 5.63
N PHE A 393 17.52 -1.59 6.59
CA PHE A 393 18.93 -1.24 6.82
C PHE A 393 19.73 -2.42 7.39
N LEU A 394 19.13 -3.23 8.26
CA LEU A 394 19.76 -4.44 8.79
C LEU A 394 20.16 -5.42 7.67
N LEU A 395 19.28 -5.61 6.68
CA LEU A 395 19.49 -6.54 5.56
C LEU A 395 20.17 -5.90 4.34
N ASN A 396 20.60 -4.64 4.43
CA ASN A 396 21.15 -3.87 3.31
C ASN A 396 20.19 -3.73 2.10
N LEU A 397 18.91 -3.55 2.39
CA LEU A 397 17.79 -3.40 1.45
C LEU A 397 17.22 -1.97 1.46
N GLY A 398 18.02 -0.95 1.71
CA GLY A 398 17.57 0.45 1.85
C GLY A 398 16.77 0.98 0.65
N ARG A 399 17.01 0.46 -0.57
CA ARG A 399 16.23 0.82 -1.77
C ARG A 399 14.78 0.28 -1.75
N ARG A 400 14.48 -0.68 -0.89
CA ARG A 400 13.18 -1.36 -0.75
C ARG A 400 12.35 -0.87 0.44
N ILE A 401 12.75 0.24 1.08
CA ILE A 401 11.99 0.84 2.19
C ILE A 401 10.57 1.22 1.74
N GLN A 402 10.42 1.76 0.53
CA GLN A 402 9.11 2.12 -0.01
C GLN A 402 8.42 0.90 -0.62
N TRP A 403 7.50 0.27 0.13
CA TRP A 403 6.80 -0.95 -0.30
C TRP A 403 6.10 -0.80 -1.66
N ALA A 404 5.54 0.38 -1.95
CA ALA A 404 4.86 0.66 -3.22
C ALA A 404 5.78 0.55 -4.45
N LYS A 405 7.10 0.74 -4.27
CA LYS A 405 8.11 0.54 -5.33
C LYS A 405 8.57 -0.92 -5.46
N CYS A 406 8.13 -1.77 -4.54
CA CYS A 406 8.50 -3.18 -4.49
C CYS A 406 7.37 -4.09 -4.98
N GLN A 407 6.25 -3.54 -5.44
CA GLN A 407 5.11 -4.30 -5.93
C GLN A 407 5.53 -5.20 -7.09
N GLU A 408 4.96 -6.40 -7.09
CA GLU A 408 5.22 -7.42 -8.10
C GLU A 408 3.97 -7.60 -8.96
N SER A 409 4.09 -8.31 -10.08
CA SER A 409 2.91 -8.58 -10.91
C SER A 409 1.96 -9.57 -10.22
N LEU A 410 0.70 -9.62 -10.66
CA LEU A 410 -0.28 -10.60 -10.15
C LEU A 410 0.24 -12.05 -10.26
N ALA A 411 0.89 -12.38 -11.37
CA ALA A 411 1.45 -13.72 -11.61
C ALA A 411 2.59 -14.00 -10.63
N ASP A 412 3.47 -13.01 -10.44
CA ASP A 412 4.57 -13.07 -9.51
C ASP A 412 4.04 -13.24 -8.07
N GLU A 413 3.08 -12.44 -7.63
CA GLU A 413 2.46 -12.53 -6.30
C GLU A 413 1.79 -13.89 -6.08
N THR A 414 1.10 -14.41 -7.11
CA THR A 414 0.47 -15.74 -7.10
C THR A 414 1.51 -16.85 -6.93
N GLU A 415 2.59 -16.82 -7.71
CA GLU A 415 3.67 -17.80 -7.59
C GLU A 415 4.31 -17.79 -6.20
N GLN A 416 4.53 -16.60 -5.62
CA GLN A 416 5.03 -16.50 -4.26
C GLN A 416 4.08 -17.09 -3.24
N ARG A 417 2.78 -16.80 -3.36
CA ARG A 417 1.77 -17.36 -2.47
C ARG A 417 1.73 -18.88 -2.61
N ASP A 418 1.72 -19.43 -3.82
CA ASP A 418 1.68 -20.87 -4.06
C ASP A 418 2.94 -21.58 -3.50
N SER A 419 4.12 -20.98 -3.74
CA SER A 419 5.40 -21.46 -3.20
C SER A 419 5.41 -21.44 -1.67
N PHE A 420 4.97 -20.33 -1.07
CA PHE A 420 4.84 -20.20 0.38
C PHE A 420 3.84 -21.24 0.92
N GLN A 421 2.62 -21.27 0.41
CA GLN A 421 1.55 -22.16 0.87
C GLN A 421 1.97 -23.63 0.83
N LYS A 422 2.61 -24.08 -0.25
CA LYS A 422 3.15 -25.44 -0.36
C LYS A 422 4.18 -25.75 0.74
N LYS A 423 5.01 -24.78 1.11
CA LYS A 423 6.02 -24.94 2.16
C LYS A 423 5.46 -24.80 3.57
N PHE A 424 4.39 -24.02 3.73
CA PHE A 424 3.71 -23.81 5.00
C PHE A 424 2.76 -24.94 5.36
N GLN A 425 2.25 -25.71 4.37
CA GLN A 425 1.32 -26.81 4.57
C GLN A 425 1.62 -27.73 5.78
N PRO A 426 2.87 -28.20 6.03
CA PRO A 426 3.16 -29.08 7.17
C PRO A 426 3.08 -28.38 8.55
N TYR A 427 3.00 -27.05 8.55
CA TYR A 427 2.93 -26.19 9.72
C TYR A 427 1.58 -25.47 9.81
N ASP A 428 0.67 -25.71 8.86
CA ASP A 428 -0.60 -25.00 8.78
C ASP A 428 -1.64 -25.68 9.67
N PHE A 429 -1.78 -25.15 10.90
CA PHE A 429 -2.73 -25.64 11.88
C PHE A 429 -4.20 -25.49 11.46
N THR A 430 -4.49 -24.70 10.42
CA THR A 430 -5.88 -24.50 9.95
C THR A 430 -6.41 -25.67 9.13
N LEU A 431 -5.51 -26.58 8.70
CA LEU A 431 -5.87 -27.77 7.91
C LEU A 431 -6.31 -28.96 8.76
N GLU A 432 -6.16 -28.89 10.10
CA GLU A 432 -6.49 -29.98 11.03
C GLU A 432 -7.94 -29.93 11.55
N ASN A 433 -8.82 -29.13 10.92
CA ASN A 433 -10.23 -28.96 11.30
C ASN A 433 -11.21 -29.72 10.40
#